data_AF-W4FMN3-F1
#
_entry.id   AF-W4FMN3-F1
#
_cell.length_a   1.000
_cell.length_b   1.000
_cell.length_c   1.000
_cell.angle_alpha   90.00
_cell.angle_beta   90.00
_cell.angle_gamma   90.00
#
_symmetry.space_group_name_H-M   'P 1'
#
loop_
_entity.id
_entity.type
_entity.pdbx_description
1 polymer ?
#
loop_
_entity_poly.entity_id
_entity_poly.type
_entity_poly.pdbx_seq_one_letter_code
_entity_poly.pdbx_strand_id
1 'polypeptide(L)'
;MTYGAKIESDVNAMDASTAARIKQFVKLRRRAKKTVQGVLAEFNTLGDLSVAEPPSNTTNHRTTVLKTRAVRDLVRTFIRDRSVTRTRTVGKDVLALLQEHNVVSVDVSCKKSYGSCLRAVQSYLAKQGYARGKRVGATEYRNEQGA
;
A
#
# COMPACT_ATOMS: atom_id res chain seq x y z
N MET A 1 -24.00 -1.99 -10.67
CA MET A 1 -23.77 -1.45 -12.04
C MET A 1 -25.10 -0.90 -12.48
N THR A 2 -25.36 0.41 -12.44
CA THR A 2 -25.00 1.37 -13.49
C THR A 2 -25.16 2.82 -12.97
N TYR A 3 -24.15 3.36 -12.28
CA TYR A 3 -24.11 4.81 -11.95
C TYR A 3 -23.66 5.67 -13.14
N GLY A 4 -23.15 5.05 -14.21
CA GLY A 4 -22.68 5.76 -15.41
C GLY A 4 -23.78 6.14 -16.41
N ALA A 5 -24.92 5.44 -16.41
CA ALA A 5 -25.94 5.64 -17.45
C ALA A 5 -26.85 6.85 -17.18
N LYS A 6 -26.97 7.30 -15.93
CA LYS A 6 -27.86 8.40 -15.55
C LYS A 6 -27.20 9.79 -15.67
N ILE A 7 -25.88 9.83 -15.81
CA ILE A 7 -25.14 11.08 -16.07
C ILE A 7 -25.19 11.44 -17.56
N GLU A 8 -25.41 10.48 -18.45
CA GLU A 8 -25.49 10.74 -19.90
C GLU A 8 -26.86 11.29 -20.35
N SER A 9 -27.95 11.02 -19.62
CA SER A 9 -29.30 11.48 -20.00
C SER A 9 -29.57 12.95 -19.68
N ASP A 10 -29.02 13.47 -18.58
CA ASP A 10 -29.40 14.79 -18.07
C ASP A 10 -28.55 15.94 -18.66
N VAL A 11 -27.56 15.60 -19.49
CA VAL A 11 -26.65 16.56 -20.17
C VAL A 11 -27.16 16.94 -21.58
N ASN A 12 -28.14 16.21 -22.12
CA ASN A 12 -28.60 16.36 -23.51
C ASN A 12 -29.65 17.46 -23.76
N ALA A 13 -29.85 18.37 -22.79
CA ALA A 13 -30.58 19.62 -23.00
C ALA A 13 -29.77 20.85 -22.51
N MET A 14 -28.44 20.83 -22.68
CA MET A 14 -27.64 22.05 -22.48
C MET A 14 -27.93 23.06 -23.60
N ASP A 15 -28.49 24.20 -23.25
CA ASP A 15 -28.70 25.32 -24.16
C ASP A 15 -27.42 25.69 -24.94
N ALA A 16 -27.57 26.17 -26.17
CA ALA A 16 -26.47 26.51 -27.07
C ALA A 16 -25.47 27.51 -26.46
N SER A 17 -25.93 28.42 -25.60
CA SER A 17 -25.12 29.39 -24.86
C SER A 17 -24.18 28.71 -23.86
N THR A 18 -24.69 27.74 -23.11
CA THR A 18 -23.88 26.94 -22.16
C THR A 18 -22.79 26.13 -22.88
N ALA A 19 -23.12 25.55 -24.03
CA ALA A 19 -22.15 24.83 -24.86
C ALA A 19 -21.03 25.74 -25.41
N ALA A 20 -21.36 26.99 -25.77
CA ALA A 20 -20.38 27.98 -26.23
C ALA A 20 -19.41 28.40 -25.11
N ARG A 21 -19.92 28.59 -23.89
CA ARG A 21 -19.09 28.95 -22.72
C ARG A 21 -18.12 27.82 -22.34
N ILE A 22 -18.56 26.56 -22.42
CA ILE A 22 -17.67 25.40 -22.20
C ILE A 22 -16.57 25.34 -23.26
N LYS A 23 -16.89 25.56 -24.54
CA LYS A 23 -15.88 25.61 -25.62
C LYS A 23 -14.83 26.69 -25.37
N GLN A 24 -15.26 27.88 -24.93
CA GLN A 24 -14.37 28.98 -24.62
C GLN A 24 -13.46 28.66 -23.43
N PHE A 25 -14.01 28.03 -22.37
CA PHE A 25 -13.24 27.61 -21.20
C PHE A 25 -12.19 26.54 -21.52
N VAL A 26 -12.55 25.57 -22.38
CA VAL A 26 -11.63 24.53 -22.88
C VAL A 26 -10.47 25.17 -23.65
N LYS A 27 -10.75 26.15 -24.52
CA LYS A 27 -9.74 26.87 -25.29
C LYS A 27 -8.78 27.66 -24.39
N LEU A 28 -9.32 28.36 -23.39
CA LEU A 28 -8.55 29.18 -22.44
C LEU A 28 -7.71 28.35 -21.47
N ARG A 29 -8.27 27.28 -20.91
CA ARG A 29 -7.60 26.47 -19.87
C ARG A 29 -6.80 25.30 -20.42
N ARG A 30 -6.91 24.99 -21.72
CA ARG A 30 -6.28 23.84 -22.39
C ARG A 30 -6.54 22.50 -21.68
N ARG A 31 -7.72 22.36 -21.06
CA ARG A 31 -8.15 21.13 -20.37
C ARG A 31 -9.21 20.41 -21.20
N ALA A 32 -9.30 19.09 -21.04
CA ALA A 32 -10.27 18.28 -21.77
C ALA A 32 -11.71 18.68 -21.42
N LYS A 33 -12.61 18.67 -22.41
CA LYS A 33 -14.04 19.02 -22.25
C LYS A 33 -14.72 18.26 -21.12
N LYS A 34 -14.40 16.97 -20.98
CA LYS A 34 -14.94 16.10 -19.92
C LYS A 34 -14.59 16.60 -18.52
N THR A 35 -13.36 17.09 -18.31
CA THR A 35 -12.92 17.64 -17.02
C THR A 35 -13.67 18.93 -16.69
N VAL A 36 -13.88 19.81 -17.68
CA VAL A 36 -14.62 21.06 -17.48
C VAL A 36 -16.09 20.80 -17.17
N GLN A 37 -16.70 19.81 -17.82
CA GLN A 37 -18.08 19.40 -17.53
C GLN A 37 -18.22 18.78 -16.14
N GLY A 38 -17.27 17.93 -15.72
CA GLY A 38 -17.25 17.35 -14.37
C GLY A 38 -17.13 18.41 -13.29
N VAL A 39 -16.17 19.34 -13.43
CA VAL A 39 -15.98 20.45 -12.47
C VAL A 39 -17.22 21.36 -12.42
N LEU A 40 -17.86 21.64 -13.54
CA LEU A 40 -19.06 22.47 -13.56
C LEU A 40 -20.26 21.76 -12.92
N ALA A 41 -20.38 20.45 -13.08
CA ALA A 41 -21.41 19.65 -12.42
C ALA A 41 -21.19 19.58 -10.90
N GLU A 42 -19.94 19.43 -10.45
CA GLU A 42 -19.57 19.49 -9.04
C GLU A 42 -19.85 20.89 -8.46
N PHE A 43 -19.50 21.96 -9.16
CA PHE A 43 -19.79 23.33 -8.74
C PHE A 43 -21.29 23.61 -8.62
N ASN A 44 -22.09 23.16 -9.59
CA ASN A 44 -23.54 23.39 -9.55
C ASN A 44 -24.25 22.60 -8.44
N THR A 45 -23.66 21.49 -7.98
CA THR A 45 -24.25 20.65 -6.93
C THR A 45 -23.79 21.05 -5.53
N LEU A 46 -22.54 21.49 -5.37
CA LEU A 46 -21.92 21.76 -4.06
C LEU A 46 -21.69 23.26 -3.79
N GLY A 47 -21.71 24.12 -4.80
CA GLY A 47 -21.48 25.57 -4.68
C GLY A 47 -20.03 25.98 -4.43
N ASP A 48 -19.13 25.03 -4.20
CA ASP A 48 -17.71 25.24 -3.95
C ASP A 48 -16.86 24.16 -4.63
N LEU A 49 -15.65 24.54 -5.07
CA LEU A 49 -14.71 23.65 -5.76
C LEU A 49 -13.58 23.25 -4.83
N SER A 50 -13.73 22.13 -4.13
CA SER A 50 -12.63 21.54 -3.39
C SER A 50 -11.68 20.82 -4.36
N VAL A 51 -10.45 21.31 -4.47
CA VAL A 51 -9.40 20.67 -5.28
C VAL A 51 -9.09 19.32 -4.67
N ALA A 52 -9.38 18.24 -5.40
CA ALA A 52 -8.99 16.90 -5.00
C ALA A 52 -7.47 16.87 -4.72
N GLU A 53 -7.09 16.32 -3.57
CA GLU A 53 -5.68 16.17 -3.22
C GLU A 53 -4.95 15.46 -4.37
N PRO A 54 -3.77 15.94 -4.78
CA PRO A 54 -3.04 15.31 -5.86
C PRO A 54 -2.84 13.82 -5.51
N PRO A 55 -3.03 12.89 -6.47
CA PRO A 55 -2.72 11.49 -6.24
C PRO A 55 -1.23 11.39 -5.93
N SER A 56 -0.90 11.38 -4.66
CA SER A 56 0.47 11.22 -4.23
C SER A 56 0.84 9.79 -4.55
N ASN A 57 1.78 9.61 -5.48
CA ASN A 57 2.46 8.32 -5.69
C ASN A 57 3.23 7.88 -4.43
N THR A 58 3.24 8.74 -3.41
CA THR A 58 3.74 8.51 -2.05
C THR A 58 2.60 8.25 -1.06
N THR A 59 1.40 7.86 -1.55
CA THR A 59 0.34 7.38 -0.67
C THR A 59 0.88 6.19 0.10
N ASN A 60 0.95 6.38 1.42
CA ASN A 60 1.50 5.44 2.37
C ASN A 60 0.64 4.16 2.30
N HIS A 61 1.04 3.19 1.48
CA HIS A 61 0.33 1.93 1.39
C HIS A 61 0.37 1.33 2.80
N ARG A 62 -0.80 1.27 3.46
CA ARG A 62 -0.99 0.77 4.84
C ARG A 62 -0.35 -0.60 5.12
N THR A 63 0.02 -1.32 4.06
CA THR A 63 0.63 -2.66 4.04
C THR A 63 2.15 -2.67 3.85
N THR A 64 2.79 -1.51 3.65
CA THR A 64 4.23 -1.42 3.39
C THR A 64 4.97 -1.04 4.66
N VAL A 65 5.90 -1.89 5.09
CA VAL A 65 6.79 -1.60 6.22
C VAL A 65 7.57 -0.32 5.90
N LEU A 66 7.33 0.74 6.67
CA LEU A 66 8.08 1.97 6.59
C LEU A 66 9.57 1.66 6.81
N LYS A 67 10.41 2.01 5.82
CA LYS A 67 11.86 1.74 5.86
C LYS A 67 12.61 2.76 6.73
N THR A 68 12.06 3.10 7.90
CA THR A 68 12.71 4.04 8.83
C THR A 68 13.83 3.34 9.60
N ARG A 69 14.81 4.11 10.06
CA ARG A 69 15.94 3.59 10.86
C ARG A 69 15.46 2.95 12.17
N ALA A 70 14.46 3.54 12.81
CA ALA A 70 13.84 3.02 14.02
C ALA A 70 13.30 1.59 13.85
N VAL A 71 12.57 1.34 12.76
CA VAL A 71 12.02 0.00 12.46
C VAL A 71 13.13 -1.02 12.20
N ARG A 72 14.22 -0.60 11.55
CA ARG A 72 15.37 -1.46 11.31
C ARG A 72 16.09 -1.82 12.61
N ASP A 73 16.29 -0.85 13.48
CA ASP A 73 16.95 -1.06 14.77
C ASP A 73 16.08 -1.96 15.67
N LEU A 74 14.77 -1.74 15.70
CA LEU A 74 13.80 -2.59 16.41
C LEU A 74 13.89 -4.07 15.97
N VAL A 75 13.76 -4.32 14.66
CA VAL A 75 13.82 -5.69 14.10
C VAL A 75 15.19 -6.32 14.35
N ARG A 76 16.28 -5.55 14.27
CA ARG A 76 17.63 -6.06 14.53
C ARG A 76 17.80 -6.48 15.99
N THR A 77 17.37 -5.66 16.94
CA THR A 77 17.47 -5.99 18.38
C THR A 77 16.65 -7.22 18.70
N PHE A 78 15.42 -7.31 18.19
CA PHE A 78 14.56 -8.48 18.38
C PHE A 78 15.17 -9.78 17.85
N ILE A 79 15.75 -9.76 16.64
CA ILE A 79 16.41 -10.94 16.06
C ILE A 79 17.65 -11.31 16.88
N ARG A 80 18.41 -10.32 17.37
CA ARG A 80 19.59 -10.57 18.21
C ARG A 80 19.23 -11.23 19.54
N ASP A 81 18.24 -10.73 20.26
CA ASP A 81 17.81 -11.31 21.54
C ASP A 81 17.33 -12.76 21.38
N ARG A 82 16.57 -13.04 20.32
CA ARG A 82 16.14 -14.42 20.03
C ARG A 82 17.27 -15.32 19.54
N SER A 83 18.30 -14.76 18.91
CA SER A 83 19.51 -15.52 18.54
C SER A 83 20.31 -15.97 19.76
N VAL A 84 20.37 -15.13 20.82
CA VAL A 84 21.05 -15.46 22.08
C VAL A 84 20.37 -16.65 22.76
N THR A 85 19.03 -16.64 22.81
CA THR A 85 18.24 -17.74 23.38
C THR A 85 18.09 -18.95 22.44
N ARG A 86 18.75 -18.93 21.26
CA ARG A 86 18.61 -19.93 20.18
C ARG A 86 17.16 -20.18 19.77
N THR A 87 16.28 -19.21 19.96
CA THR A 87 14.86 -19.29 19.61
C THR A 87 14.69 -19.02 18.12
N ARG A 88 13.97 -19.89 17.42
CA ARG A 88 13.66 -19.68 16.00
C ARG A 88 12.77 -18.44 15.81
N THR A 89 13.14 -17.57 14.87
CA THR A 89 12.35 -16.39 14.48
C THR A 89 11.66 -16.61 13.13
N VAL A 90 10.34 -16.48 13.10
CA VAL A 90 9.53 -16.58 11.88
C VAL A 90 9.01 -15.19 11.49
N GLY A 91 8.73 -14.95 10.21
CA GLY A 91 8.16 -13.67 9.76
C GLY A 91 6.84 -13.29 10.43
N LYS A 92 6.10 -14.28 10.99
CA LYS A 92 4.92 -14.04 11.82
C LYS A 92 5.26 -13.36 13.15
N ASP A 93 6.36 -13.75 13.80
CA ASP A 93 6.83 -13.15 15.05
C ASP A 93 7.25 -11.70 14.83
N VAL A 94 7.93 -11.44 13.71
CA VAL A 94 8.33 -10.08 13.33
C VAL A 94 7.11 -9.22 13.00
N LEU A 95 6.09 -9.79 12.35
CA LEU A 95 4.84 -9.09 12.09
C LEU A 95 4.11 -8.72 13.40
N ALA A 96 4.08 -9.63 14.38
CA ALA A 96 3.49 -9.37 15.70
C ALA A 96 4.21 -8.23 16.44
N LEU A 97 5.55 -8.22 16.43
CA LEU A 97 6.36 -7.12 17.00
C LEU A 97 6.04 -5.77 16.33
N LEU A 98 5.93 -5.76 15.00
CA LEU A 98 5.62 -4.52 14.26
C LEU A 98 4.20 -4.01 14.52
N GLN A 99 3.28 -4.91 14.87
CA GLN A 99 1.93 -4.55 15.28
C GLN A 99 1.91 -3.99 16.71
N GLU A 100 2.64 -4.60 17.64
CA GLU A 100 2.78 -4.15 19.03
C GLU A 100 3.36 -2.73 19.13
N HIS A 101 4.35 -2.42 18.29
CA HIS A 101 4.95 -1.09 18.22
C HIS A 101 4.18 -0.09 17.34
N ASN A 102 2.94 -0.40 16.92
CA ASN A 102 2.08 0.43 16.07
C ASN A 102 2.70 0.87 14.72
N VAL A 103 3.72 0.16 14.24
CA VAL A 103 4.39 0.45 12.96
C VAL A 103 3.53 -0.01 11.78
N VAL A 104 2.78 -1.10 11.95
CA VAL A 104 1.88 -1.65 10.94
C VAL A 104 0.51 -1.90 11.56
N SER A 105 -0.52 -1.22 11.02
CA SER A 105 -1.92 -1.45 11.38
C SER A 105 -2.49 -2.53 10.46
N VAL A 106 -2.44 -3.79 10.91
CA VAL A 106 -3.06 -4.93 10.22
C VAL A 106 -4.23 -5.44 11.05
N ASP A 107 -5.39 -5.57 10.41
CA ASP A 107 -6.50 -6.32 10.99
C ASP A 107 -6.27 -7.83 10.78
N VAL A 108 -6.16 -8.56 11.88
CA VAL A 108 -5.93 -10.02 11.89
C VAL A 108 -7.16 -10.78 11.39
N SER A 109 -8.36 -10.17 11.45
CA SER A 109 -9.60 -10.78 10.96
C SER A 109 -9.62 -10.89 9.43
N CYS A 110 -8.97 -9.96 8.73
CA CYS A 110 -8.93 -9.91 7.28
C CYS A 110 -7.77 -10.73 6.71
N LYS A 111 -8.04 -12.00 6.37
CA LYS A 111 -7.04 -12.94 5.79
C LYS A 111 -6.27 -12.38 4.59
N LYS A 112 -6.93 -11.57 3.74
CA LYS A 112 -6.32 -10.95 2.55
C LYS A 112 -5.28 -9.90 2.92
N SER A 113 -5.64 -8.96 3.80
CA SER A 113 -4.76 -7.89 4.27
C SER A 113 -3.62 -8.42 5.16
N TYR A 114 -3.90 -9.43 5.97
CA TYR A 114 -2.88 -10.12 6.75
C TYR A 114 -1.85 -10.82 5.86
N GLY A 115 -2.33 -11.55 4.84
CA GLY A 115 -1.48 -12.23 3.88
C GLY A 115 -0.56 -11.28 3.12
N SER A 116 -1.08 -10.15 2.63
CA SER A 116 -0.27 -9.15 1.94
C SER A 116 0.78 -8.51 2.84
N CYS A 117 0.45 -8.20 4.09
CA CYS A 117 1.41 -7.68 5.07
C CYS A 117 2.50 -8.69 5.41
N LEU A 118 2.15 -9.96 5.59
CA LEU A 118 3.13 -11.01 5.85
C LEU A 118 4.13 -11.15 4.68
N ARG A 119 3.65 -11.07 3.43
CA ARG A 119 4.53 -11.09 2.25
C ARG A 119 5.43 -9.85 2.17
N ALA A 120 4.93 -8.68 2.57
CA ALA A 120 5.73 -7.47 2.67
C ALA A 120 6.85 -7.61 3.72
N VAL A 121 6.54 -8.12 4.92
CA VAL A 121 7.52 -8.38 5.99
C VAL A 121 8.55 -9.43 5.56
N GLN A 122 8.12 -10.53 4.93
CA GLN A 122 9.05 -11.55 4.41
C GLN A 122 10.01 -10.97 3.36
N SER A 123 9.47 -10.17 2.42
CA SER A 123 10.28 -9.49 1.40
C SER A 123 11.25 -8.48 2.01
N TYR A 124 10.83 -7.78 3.07
CA TYR A 124 11.70 -6.88 3.83
C TYR A 124 12.85 -7.64 4.50
N LEU A 125 12.57 -8.72 5.22
CA LEU A 125 13.58 -9.54 5.89
C LEU A 125 14.58 -10.15 4.90
N ALA A 126 14.12 -10.59 3.73
CA ALA A 126 14.98 -11.09 2.66
C ALA A 126 15.94 -10.00 2.15
N LYS A 127 15.43 -8.77 1.92
CA LYS A 127 16.26 -7.63 1.51
C LYS A 127 17.28 -7.19 2.56
N GLN A 128 16.98 -7.41 3.85
CA GLN A 128 17.92 -7.11 4.94
C GLN A 128 18.93 -8.24 5.20
N GLY A 129 18.87 -9.36 4.47
CA GLY A 129 19.78 -10.48 4.64
C GLY A 129 19.45 -11.39 5.82
N TYR A 130 18.26 -11.27 6.42
CA TYR A 130 17.81 -12.15 7.51
C TYR A 130 17.13 -13.43 7.00
N ALA A 131 17.05 -13.62 5.68
CA ALA A 131 16.54 -14.86 5.12
C ALA A 131 17.47 -16.03 5.49
N ARG A 132 16.90 -17.08 6.10
CA ARG A 132 17.64 -18.29 6.40
C ARG A 132 18.07 -18.95 5.10
N GLY A 133 19.38 -19.03 4.88
CA GLY A 133 19.95 -19.77 3.76
C GLY A 133 19.60 -21.26 3.82
N LYS A 134 19.58 -21.92 2.66
CA LYS A 134 19.54 -23.38 2.56
C LYS A 134 20.92 -23.90 2.99
N ARG A 135 21.00 -24.69 4.06
CA ARG A 135 22.23 -25.45 4.35
C ARG A 135 22.39 -26.49 3.24
N VAL A 136 23.47 -26.39 2.49
CA VAL A 136 23.88 -27.41 1.50
C VAL A 136 24.87 -28.32 2.23
N GLY A 137 24.49 -29.57 2.45
CA GLY A 137 25.28 -30.56 3.17
C GLY A 137 24.39 -31.48 3.98
N ALA A 138 24.45 -32.78 3.72
CA ALA A 138 23.96 -33.77 4.66
C ALA A 138 24.89 -33.74 5.88
N THR A 139 24.33 -33.72 7.08
CA THR A 139 25.12 -33.89 8.31
C THR A 139 25.54 -35.36 8.38
N GLU A 140 26.69 -35.70 7.81
CA GLU A 140 27.29 -37.02 8.01
C GLU A 140 27.87 -37.06 9.42
N TYR A 141 27.23 -37.83 10.30
CA TYR A 141 27.79 -38.18 11.60
C TYR A 141 28.80 -39.30 11.38
N ARG A 142 30.09 -39.00 11.53
CA ARG A 142 31.14 -40.02 11.58
C ARG A 142 31.08 -40.70 12.94
N ASN A 143 30.42 -41.85 12.99
CA ASN A 143 30.46 -42.73 14.15
C ASN A 143 31.81 -43.46 14.13
N GLU A 144 32.72 -43.06 15.01
CA GLU A 144 33.96 -43.80 15.27
C GLU A 144 33.62 -45.01 16.13
N GLN A 145 33.35 -46.14 15.50
CA GLN A 145 33.26 -47.43 16.17
C GLN A 145 34.69 -47.90 16.46
N GLY A 146 35.09 -47.77 17.73
CA GLY A 146 36.33 -48.32 18.26
C GLY A 146 36.36 -49.84 18.13
N ALA A 147 37.51 -50.35 17.69
CA ALA A 147 37.86 -51.76 17.59
C ALA A 147 38.14 -52.40 18.95
#